data_AF-A0A5J9VVS6-F1
#
_entry.id   AF-A0A5J9VVS6-F1
#
_cell.length_a   1.000
_cell.length_b   1.000
_cell.length_c   1.000
_cell.angle_alpha   90.00
_cell.angle_beta   90.00
_cell.angle_gamma   90.00
#
_symmetry.space_group_name_H-M   'P 1'
#
loop_
_entity.id
_entity.type
_entity.pdbx_description
1 polymer ?
#
loop_
_entity_poly.entity_id
_entity_poly.type
_entity_poly.pdbx_seq_one_letter_code
_entity_poly.pdbx_strand_id
1 'polypeptide(L)'
;MPSGAVLPPAGSLALSNYCGYRSTIDLWVLAGFENGLWVKEFTIQTQSVVQMDGRRIKALFVLDDGRLVMHLGWTGHLLIYDPGTNSFAEVEMRPLDAVGMYTGSLLSLQVGDM
;
A
#
# COMPACT_ATOMS: atom_id res chain seq x y z
N MET A 1 19.75 2.09 -15.98
CA MET A 1 18.55 2.58 -16.69
C MET A 1 17.39 2.41 -15.71
N PRO A 2 16.78 3.48 -15.16
CA PRO A 2 15.66 3.28 -14.25
C PRO A 2 14.45 2.88 -15.07
N SER A 3 13.92 1.68 -14.78
CA SER A 3 12.64 1.19 -15.24
C SER A 3 11.57 2.20 -14.83
N GLY A 4 10.85 2.77 -15.79
CA GLY A 4 9.72 3.65 -15.52
C GLY A 4 8.60 2.84 -14.88
N ALA A 5 8.56 2.81 -13.56
CA ALA A 5 7.43 2.28 -12.82
C ALA A 5 6.25 3.22 -13.08
N VAL A 6 5.27 2.74 -13.85
CA VAL A 6 4.00 3.44 -14.05
C VAL A 6 3.17 3.14 -12.81
N LEU A 7 2.87 4.17 -12.02
CA LEU A 7 1.98 4.01 -10.87
C LEU A 7 0.64 3.46 -11.37
N PRO A 8 0.03 2.49 -10.65
CA PRO A 8 -1.29 2.01 -10.99
C PRO A 8 -2.27 3.19 -11.07
N PRO A 9 -3.09 3.30 -12.13
CA PRO A 9 -4.14 4.31 -12.19
C PRO A 9 -5.12 4.16 -11.01
N ALA A 10 -5.77 5.26 -10.63
CA ALA A 10 -6.79 5.25 -9.59
C ALA A 10 -7.86 4.19 -9.87
N GLY A 11 -8.02 3.22 -8.97
CA GLY A 11 -8.98 2.11 -9.11
C GLY A 11 -8.40 0.78 -9.63
N SER A 12 -7.08 0.65 -9.81
CA SER A 12 -6.45 -0.63 -10.15
C SER A 12 -6.44 -1.62 -8.98
N LEU A 13 -6.57 -2.91 -9.31
CA LEU A 13 -6.42 -3.99 -8.34
C LEU A 13 -4.94 -4.32 -8.14
N ALA A 14 -4.51 -4.41 -6.89
CA ALA A 14 -3.16 -4.81 -6.52
C ALA A 14 -3.18 -6.04 -5.59
N LEU A 15 -2.17 -6.89 -5.72
CA LEU A 15 -1.95 -8.07 -4.89
C LEU A 15 -0.59 -7.94 -4.21
N SER A 16 -0.58 -8.08 -2.88
CA SER A 16 0.64 -8.23 -2.10
C SER A 16 0.92 -9.71 -1.82
N ASN A 17 2.06 -10.21 -2.26
CA ASN A 17 2.51 -11.57 -1.97
C ASN A 17 3.71 -11.53 -1.01
N TYR A 18 3.54 -12.04 0.21
CA TYR A 18 4.60 -12.08 1.21
C TYR A 18 5.45 -13.35 1.08
N CYS A 19 6.76 -13.14 1.03
CA CYS A 19 7.77 -14.18 0.88
C CYS A 19 8.60 -14.27 2.17
N GLY A 20 8.18 -15.14 3.10
CA GLY A 20 8.77 -15.23 4.44
C GLY A 20 10.27 -15.58 4.46
N TYR A 21 10.74 -16.45 3.56
CA TYR A 21 12.15 -16.88 3.55
C TYR A 21 13.11 -15.78 3.03
N ARG A 22 12.62 -14.86 2.19
CA ARG A 22 13.39 -13.69 1.73
C ARG A 22 13.11 -12.44 2.56
N SER A 23 12.07 -12.46 3.38
CA SER A 23 11.53 -11.28 4.04
C SER A 23 11.26 -10.17 3.01
N THR A 24 10.51 -10.52 1.97
CA THR A 24 10.09 -9.57 0.93
C THR A 24 8.60 -9.57 0.73
N ILE A 25 8.07 -8.45 0.26
CA ILE A 25 6.71 -8.34 -0.28
C ILE A 25 6.83 -8.02 -1.76
N ASP A 26 6.25 -8.87 -2.60
CA ASP A 26 6.11 -8.60 -4.02
C ASP A 26 4.75 -7.93 -4.26
N LEU A 27 4.75 -6.76 -4.90
CA LEU A 27 3.52 -6.09 -5.33
C LEU A 27 3.26 -6.39 -6.80
N TRP A 28 2.09 -6.94 -7.06
CA TRP A 28 1.59 -7.21 -8.40
C TRP A 28 0.41 -6.30 -8.68
N VAL A 29 0.39 -5.69 -9.85
CA VAL A 29 -0.68 -4.81 -10.31
C VAL A 29 -1.38 -5.48 -11.48
N LEU A 30 -2.72 -5.42 -11.49
CA LEU A 30 -3.51 -5.87 -12.63
C LEU A 30 -3.39 -4.83 -13.75
N ALA A 31 -2.57 -5.14 -14.75
CA ALA A 31 -2.27 -4.25 -15.87
C ALA A 31 -3.36 -4.28 -16.97
N GLY A 32 -4.18 -5.34 -17.02
CA GLY A 32 -5.27 -5.46 -17.98
C GLY A 32 -6.39 -6.34 -17.43
N PHE A 33 -7.55 -5.71 -17.15
CA PHE A 33 -8.70 -6.41 -16.57
C PHE A 33 -9.26 -7.46 -17.53
N GLU A 34 -9.35 -7.15 -18.83
CA GLU A 34 -9.93 -8.03 -19.85
C GLU A 34 -9.15 -9.34 -20.01
N ASN A 35 -7.83 -9.29 -19.81
CA ASN A 35 -6.91 -10.38 -20.04
C ASN A 35 -6.51 -11.08 -18.74
N GLY A 36 -6.87 -10.51 -17.58
CA GLY A 36 -6.42 -10.98 -16.26
C GLY A 36 -4.91 -10.88 -16.05
N LEU A 37 -4.22 -9.96 -16.74
CA LEU A 37 -2.76 -9.90 -16.74
C LEU A 37 -2.22 -9.17 -15.51
N TRP A 38 -1.45 -9.89 -14.70
CA TRP A 38 -0.74 -9.35 -13.53
C TRP A 38 0.72 -9.07 -13.86
N VAL A 39 1.19 -7.86 -13.52
CA VAL A 39 2.58 -7.45 -13.68
C VAL A 39 3.18 -7.23 -12.30
N LYS A 40 4.38 -7.79 -12.08
CA LYS A 40 5.14 -7.55 -10.85
C LYS A 40 5.83 -6.20 -10.97
N GLU A 41 5.37 -5.22 -10.21
CA GLU A 41 5.90 -3.85 -10.23
C GLU A 41 7.01 -3.66 -9.20
N PHE A 42 6.81 -4.17 -7.97
CA PHE A 42 7.73 -3.89 -6.87
C PHE A 42 8.14 -5.15 -6.09
N THR A 43 9.35 -5.10 -5.54
CA THR A 43 9.84 -6.03 -4.51
C THR A 43 10.33 -5.19 -3.33
N ILE A 44 9.62 -5.27 -2.21
CA ILE A 44 9.90 -4.51 -1.01
C ILE A 44 10.64 -5.41 -0.02
N GLN A 45 11.78 -4.97 0.49
CA GLN A 45 12.52 -5.67 1.55
C GLN A 45 11.91 -5.33 2.92
N THR A 46 11.55 -6.34 3.70
CA THR A 46 10.89 -6.17 5.01
C THR A 46 11.79 -6.50 6.19
N GLN A 47 13.07 -6.86 5.95
CA GLN A 47 14.01 -7.37 6.95
C GLN A 47 14.25 -6.42 8.13
N SER A 48 14.05 -5.10 7.96
CA SER A 48 14.30 -4.10 9.00
C SER A 48 13.06 -3.76 9.84
N VAL A 49 11.86 -3.86 9.27
CA VAL A 49 10.63 -3.28 9.86
C VAL A 49 9.68 -4.35 10.37
N VAL A 50 9.76 -5.57 9.80
CA VAL A 50 8.85 -6.67 10.12
C VAL A 50 9.66 -7.76 10.82
N GLN A 51 10.12 -7.50 12.03
CA GLN A 51 10.77 -8.53 12.85
C GLN A 51 9.78 -9.60 13.36
N MET A 52 8.47 -9.37 13.20
CA MET A 52 7.44 -10.28 13.67
C MET A 52 6.53 -10.70 12.53
N ASP A 53 6.68 -11.97 12.14
CA ASP A 53 5.69 -12.81 11.48
C ASP A 53 4.85 -12.09 10.40
N GLY A 54 5.48 -11.77 9.25
CA GLY A 54 4.86 -11.07 8.11
C GLY A 54 3.67 -11.79 7.44
N ARG A 55 3.11 -12.83 8.08
CA ARG A 55 1.98 -13.64 7.61
C ARG A 55 0.64 -12.88 7.52
N ARG A 56 0.60 -11.60 7.93
CA ARG A 56 -0.63 -10.79 7.91
C ARG A 56 -0.43 -9.35 7.43
N ILE A 57 0.58 -9.10 6.59
CA ILE A 57 0.69 -7.82 5.90
C ILE A 57 -0.29 -7.84 4.73
N LYS A 58 -1.22 -6.88 4.73
CA LYS A 58 -2.16 -6.66 3.62
C LYS A 58 -1.86 -5.29 3.02
N ALA A 59 -1.50 -5.24 1.74
CA ALA A 59 -1.51 -3.96 1.03
C ALA A 59 -2.95 -3.45 0.95
N LEU A 60 -3.16 -2.19 1.31
CA LEU A 60 -4.48 -1.59 1.36
C LEU A 60 -4.70 -0.67 0.16
N PHE A 61 -3.77 0.24 -0.11
CA PHE A 61 -3.87 1.22 -1.19
C PHE A 61 -2.51 1.85 -1.51
N VAL A 62 -2.41 2.36 -2.74
CA VAL A 62 -1.33 3.24 -3.19
C VAL A 62 -1.86 4.67 -3.08
N LEU A 63 -1.12 5.55 -2.40
CA LEU A 63 -1.42 6.98 -2.30
C LEU A 63 -1.10 7.68 -3.63
N ASP A 64 -1.70 8.85 -3.85
CA ASP A 64 -1.50 9.64 -5.08
C ASP A 64 -0.04 10.02 -5.34
N ASP A 65 0.78 10.08 -4.28
CA ASP A 65 2.22 10.33 -4.36
C ASP A 65 3.07 9.06 -4.57
N GLY A 66 2.43 7.91 -4.77
CA GLY A 66 3.07 6.63 -5.04
C GLY A 66 3.50 5.85 -3.79
N ARG A 67 3.30 6.37 -2.58
CA ARG A 67 3.57 5.63 -1.35
C ARG A 67 2.54 4.52 -1.14
N LEU A 68 2.98 3.38 -0.59
CA LEU A 68 2.13 2.22 -0.36
C LEU A 68 1.70 2.16 1.11
N VAL A 69 0.40 2.04 1.38
CA VAL A 69 -0.13 1.80 2.73
C VAL A 69 -0.43 0.31 2.93
N MET A 70 0.11 -0.24 4.00
CA MET A 70 0.00 -1.64 4.38
C MET A 70 -0.51 -1.75 5.81
N HIS A 71 -1.33 -2.76 6.07
CA HIS A 71 -1.84 -3.06 7.41
C HIS A 71 -1.13 -4.28 8.01
N LEU A 72 -0.70 -4.15 9.27
CA LEU A 72 -0.14 -5.22 10.08
C LEU A 72 -1.23 -5.79 10.98
N GLY A 73 -1.85 -6.87 10.52
CA GLY A 73 -3.06 -7.38 11.17
C GLY A 73 -2.91 -7.91 12.60
N TRP A 74 -1.70 -8.08 13.13
CA TRP A 74 -1.51 -8.51 14.54
C TRP A 74 -1.36 -7.33 15.50
N THR A 75 -0.61 -6.30 15.09
CA THR A 75 -0.39 -5.11 15.92
C THR A 75 -1.48 -4.05 15.71
N GLY A 76 -2.22 -4.14 14.61
CA GLY A 76 -3.17 -3.10 14.18
C GLY A 76 -2.47 -1.91 13.52
N HIS A 77 -1.14 -1.89 13.46
CA HIS A 77 -0.37 -0.76 12.93
C HIS A 77 -0.52 -0.64 11.41
N LEU A 78 -0.34 0.58 10.91
CA LEU A 78 -0.19 0.85 9.49
C LEU A 78 1.28 1.12 9.19
N LEU A 79 1.78 0.53 8.10
CA LEU A 79 3.05 0.89 7.51
C LEU A 79 2.82 1.68 6.23
N ILE A 80 3.50 2.80 6.10
CA ILE A 80 3.57 3.60 4.90
C ILE A 80 4.96 3.41 4.31
N TYR A 81 5.05 2.73 3.18
CA TYR A 81 6.29 2.51 2.45
C TYR A 81 6.48 3.59 1.39
N ASP A 82 7.65 4.23 1.42
CA ASP A 82 8.10 5.16 0.39
C ASP A 82 9.10 4.45 -0.54
N PRO A 83 8.71 4.15 -1.79
CA PRO A 83 9.60 3.52 -2.76
C PRO A 83 10.75 4.43 -3.19
N GLY A 84 10.59 5.76 -3.12
CA GLY A 84 11.63 6.72 -3.51
C GLY A 84 12.82 6.72 -2.56
N THR A 85 12.55 6.53 -1.26
CA THR A 85 13.59 6.47 -0.21
C THR A 85 13.86 5.06 0.30
N ASN A 86 13.09 4.07 -0.16
CA ASN A 86 13.10 2.69 0.34
C ASN A 86 12.99 2.63 1.87
N SER A 87 12.09 3.44 2.43
CA SER A 87 11.90 3.57 3.87
C SER A 87 10.45 3.31 4.27
N PHE A 88 10.24 3.07 5.57
CA PHE A 88 8.93 2.86 6.14
C PHE A 88 8.68 3.88 7.24
N ALA A 89 7.47 4.44 7.25
CA ALA A 89 6.91 5.11 8.41
C ALA A 89 5.85 4.20 9.04
N GLU A 90 5.83 4.13 10.36
CA GLU A 90 4.83 3.38 11.13
C GLU A 90 3.83 4.35 11.76
N VAL A 91 2.55 4.00 11.67
CA VAL A 91 1.47 4.69 12.36
C VAL A 91 0.88 3.71 13.35
N GLU A 92 1.11 3.98 14.63
CA GLU A 92 0.49 3.23 15.72
C GLU A 92 -1.01 3.44 15.71
N MET A 93 -1.75 2.34 15.68
CA MET A 93 -3.20 2.31 15.68
C MET A 93 -3.65 1.19 16.62
N ARG A 94 -4.87 1.29 17.13
CA ARG A 94 -5.53 0.14 17.79
C ARG A 94 -5.92 -0.90 16.73
N PRO A 95 -6.22 -2.15 17.14
CA PRO A 95 -6.74 -3.16 16.21
C PRO A 95 -7.89 -2.60 15.37
N LEU A 96 -7.74 -2.67 14.04
CA LEU A 96 -8.68 -2.12 13.07
C LEU A 96 -9.64 -3.21 12.59
N ASP A 97 -10.94 -2.94 12.63
CA ASP A 97 -11.96 -3.82 12.03
C ASP A 97 -12.06 -3.63 10.51
N ALA A 98 -11.81 -2.42 10.02
CA ALA A 98 -11.82 -2.07 8.60
C ALA A 98 -10.92 -0.87 8.30
N VAL A 99 -10.41 -0.80 7.07
CA VAL A 99 -9.71 0.38 6.54
C VAL A 99 -10.32 0.72 5.18
N GLY A 100 -10.62 2.01 4.98
CA GLY A 100 -11.16 2.52 3.72
C GLY A 100 -10.42 3.79 3.30
N MET A 101 -10.32 3.99 1.99
CA MET A 101 -9.78 5.21 1.42
C MET A 101 -10.91 6.23 1.24
N TYR A 102 -10.81 7.38 1.90
CA TYR A 102 -11.73 8.49 1.68
C TYR A 102 -11.22 9.34 0.52
N THR A 103 -11.92 9.32 -0.61
CA THR A 103 -11.59 10.10 -1.82
C THR A 103 -12.39 11.40 -1.92
N GLY A 104 -13.17 11.74 -0.89
CA GLY A 104 -13.96 12.98 -0.86
C GLY A 104 -13.12 14.19 -0.43
N SER A 105 -13.65 15.39 -0.69
CA SER A 105 -13.09 16.62 -0.11
C SER A 105 -13.58 16.75 1.34
N LEU A 106 -12.67 16.89 2.30
CA LEU A 106 -13.01 17.03 3.73
C LEU A 106 -13.63 18.40 4.06
N LEU A 107 -13.59 19.35 3.12
CA LEU A 107 -14.00 20.74 3.30
C LEU A 107 -14.82 21.22 2.10
N SER A 108 -16.10 20.87 2.06
CA SER A 108 -17.11 21.77 1.48
C SER A 108 -17.88 22.42 2.62
N LEU A 109 -17.17 23.21 3.44
CA LEU A 109 -17.83 24.26 4.19
C LEU A 109 -18.36 25.23 3.13
N GLN A 110 -19.64 25.08 2.76
CA GLN A 110 -20.36 26.16 2.13
C GLN A 110 -20.23 27.35 3.08
N VAL A 111 -19.38 28.30 2.69
CA VAL A 111 -19.51 29.67 3.17
C VAL A 111 -20.94 30.04 2.82
N GLY A 112 -21.80 30.12 3.83
CA GLY A 112 -23.15 30.59 3.66
C GLY A 112 -23.05 32.02 3.13
N ASP A 113 -23.49 32.22 1.89
CA ASP A 113 -23.85 33.54 1.41
C ASP A 113 -25.00 34.04 2.29
N MET A 114 -24.70 35.04 3.13
CA MET A 114 -25.68 35.93 3.74
C MET A 114 -25.36 37.36 3.30
#